data_AF-A0A973BKV1-F1
#
_entry.id   AF-A0A973BKV1-F1
#
_cell.length_a   1.000
_cell.length_b   1.000
_cell.length_c   1.000
_cell.angle_alpha   90.00
_cell.angle_beta   90.00
_cell.angle_gamma   90.00
#
_symmetry.space_group_name_H-M   'P 1'
#
loop_
_entity.id
_entity.type
_entity.pdbx_description
1 polymer ?
#
loop_
_entity_poly.entity_id
_entity_poly.type
_entity_poly.pdbx_seq_one_letter_code
_entity_poly.pdbx_strand_id
1 'polypeptide(L)'
;DGRSIGNWWKFQNVLATSVGRSGDGRPEVQLEVLRDGELLDFTINPEIVSVHKMRYMGVAPETDENSAPVVLALIKDMPAIEAGLQVEDRLLKLDDDPIVSGNVLLSYLSQNGDRVINVTVDRDGKEFVIPIQPKLVTDANGVTSPKFGFYYDYDYKKEIVHYNPVEQLFSFAETMQMTLYALIHRGSNVGLDDMSGPVGIVHGLTRMAHEGWIDLIWFVALINVNLGIFNLLPIPVLDGGHMTFATISRITGRKLPRIFMEKVQFAFVLLLLGFMAYVTFFDVGRVGRDIGLINDEVLEQPAQPAQISEEVITEE
;
A
#
# COMPACT_ATOMS: atom_id res chain seq x y z
N ASP A 1 9.82 -13.89 -7.11
CA ASP A 1 8.77 -14.83 -7.60
C ASP A 1 8.72 -14.95 -9.13
N GLY A 2 9.85 -14.80 -9.85
CA GLY A 2 9.94 -15.05 -11.30
C GLY A 2 9.17 -14.07 -12.21
N ARG A 3 8.62 -12.97 -11.66
CA ARG A 3 7.93 -11.93 -12.44
C ARG A 3 8.89 -10.79 -12.76
N SER A 4 8.95 -10.40 -14.04
CA SER A 4 9.72 -9.23 -14.46
C SER A 4 9.11 -7.95 -13.93
N ILE A 5 9.93 -7.12 -13.31
CA ILE A 5 9.56 -5.81 -12.75
C ILE A 5 10.07 -4.72 -13.70
N GLY A 6 9.15 -4.01 -14.34
CA GLY A 6 9.49 -2.94 -15.30
C GLY A 6 9.36 -1.52 -14.76
N ASN A 7 8.68 -1.35 -13.63
CA ASN A 7 8.51 -0.06 -12.97
C ASN A 7 8.14 -0.24 -11.50
N TRP A 8 8.21 0.84 -10.73
CA TRP A 8 7.90 0.86 -9.31
C TRP A 8 6.47 0.43 -8.99
N TRP A 9 5.50 0.84 -9.80
CA TRP A 9 4.09 0.49 -9.58
C TRP A 9 3.87 -1.03 -9.69
N LYS A 10 4.47 -1.68 -10.69
CA LYS A 10 4.42 -3.13 -10.88
C LYS A 10 5.13 -3.86 -9.73
N PHE A 11 6.26 -3.33 -9.26
CA PHE A 11 6.94 -3.86 -8.07
C PHE A 11 6.00 -3.89 -6.86
N GLN A 12 5.37 -2.76 -6.54
CA GLN A 12 4.45 -2.64 -5.41
C GLN A 12 3.24 -3.58 -5.54
N ASN A 13 2.62 -3.66 -6.73
CA ASN A 13 1.50 -4.58 -6.96
C ASN A 13 1.90 -6.04 -6.81
N VAL A 14 3.06 -6.45 -7.34
CA VAL A 14 3.56 -7.82 -7.23
C VAL A 14 3.87 -8.16 -5.78
N LEU A 15 4.49 -7.24 -5.04
CA LEU A 15 4.76 -7.42 -3.61
C LEU A 15 3.46 -7.57 -2.81
N ALA A 16 2.51 -6.66 -3.01
CA ALA A 16 1.23 -6.65 -2.31
C ALA A 16 0.41 -7.92 -2.56
N THR A 17 0.44 -8.44 -3.79
CA THR A 17 -0.30 -9.64 -4.20
C THR A 17 0.52 -10.94 -4.09
N SER A 18 1.74 -10.87 -3.56
CA SER A 18 2.58 -12.04 -3.36
C SER A 18 1.98 -12.98 -2.32
N VAL A 19 2.16 -14.28 -2.53
CA VAL A 19 1.56 -15.32 -1.70
C VAL A 19 2.58 -16.18 -0.97
N GLY A 20 3.87 -16.00 -1.27
CA GLY A 20 4.96 -16.76 -0.67
C GLY A 20 4.96 -16.66 0.85
N ARG A 21 5.28 -17.79 1.49
CA ARG A 21 5.36 -17.94 2.94
C ARG A 21 6.57 -18.81 3.28
N SER A 22 7.34 -18.37 4.26
CA SER A 22 8.44 -19.15 4.86
C SER A 22 7.87 -20.34 5.64
N GLY A 23 8.72 -21.30 6.01
CA GLY A 23 8.35 -22.46 6.81
C GLY A 23 7.78 -22.12 8.20
N ASP A 24 8.05 -20.91 8.70
CA ASP A 24 7.49 -20.35 9.94
C ASP A 24 6.19 -19.55 9.73
N GLY A 25 5.67 -19.47 8.49
CA GLY A 25 4.42 -18.79 8.15
C GLY A 25 4.54 -17.28 7.89
N ARG A 26 5.74 -16.68 8.00
CA ARG A 26 5.95 -15.28 7.64
C ARG A 26 5.86 -15.06 6.12
N PRO A 27 5.40 -13.89 5.65
CA PRO A 27 5.52 -13.52 4.24
C PRO A 27 6.96 -13.74 3.76
N GLU A 28 7.09 -14.29 2.57
CA GLU A 28 8.38 -14.52 1.93
C GLU A 28 8.27 -14.17 0.45
N VAL A 29 9.30 -13.50 -0.07
CA VAL A 29 9.41 -13.14 -1.49
C VAL A 29 10.84 -13.36 -1.93
N GLN A 30 11.02 -13.93 -3.13
CA GLN A 30 12.31 -13.97 -3.80
C GLN A 30 12.45 -12.76 -4.72
N LEU A 31 13.55 -12.03 -4.58
CA LEU A 31 13.86 -10.83 -5.34
C LEU A 31 15.22 -10.99 -6.02
N GLU A 32 15.27 -10.72 -7.32
CA GLU A 32 16.52 -10.61 -8.07
C GLU A 32 16.83 -9.11 -8.23
N VAL A 33 18.03 -8.69 -7.83
CA VAL A 33 18.47 -7.29 -7.86
C VAL A 33 19.74 -7.18 -8.68
N LEU A 34 19.74 -6.31 -9.69
CA LEU A 34 20.96 -5.95 -10.41
C LEU A 34 21.75 -4.95 -9.56
N ARG A 35 22.94 -5.34 -9.10
CA ARG A 35 23.88 -4.49 -8.35
C ARG A 35 25.26 -4.61 -8.96
N ASP A 36 25.86 -3.48 -9.31
CA ASP A 36 27.20 -3.41 -9.92
C ASP A 36 27.38 -4.29 -11.18
N GLY A 37 26.29 -4.47 -11.95
CA GLY A 37 26.27 -5.29 -13.15
C GLY A 37 26.07 -6.78 -12.93
N GLU A 38 25.96 -7.23 -11.68
CA GLU A 38 25.67 -8.63 -11.32
C GLU A 38 24.24 -8.79 -10.80
N LEU A 39 23.59 -9.89 -11.18
CA LEU A 39 22.28 -10.25 -10.66
C LEU A 39 22.46 -10.99 -9.33
N LEU A 40 21.88 -10.43 -8.27
CA LEU A 40 21.93 -10.96 -6.91
C LEU A 40 20.54 -11.42 -6.49
N ASP A 41 20.46 -12.66 -5.99
CA ASP A 41 19.24 -13.24 -5.46
C ASP A 41 19.11 -12.99 -3.95
N PHE A 42 17.97 -12.45 -3.54
CA PHE A 42 17.62 -12.22 -2.15
C PHE A 42 16.31 -12.95 -1.81
N THR A 43 16.30 -13.58 -0.65
CA THR A 43 15.05 -14.04 0.00
C THR A 43 14.78 -13.10 1.15
N ILE A 44 13.61 -12.47 1.12
CA ILE A 44 13.23 -11.43 2.07
C ILE A 44 11.90 -11.78 2.71
N ASN A 45 11.69 -11.27 3.93
CA ASN A 45 10.44 -11.41 4.66
C ASN A 45 9.78 -10.04 4.80
N PRO A 46 8.88 -9.66 3.87
CA PRO A 46 8.17 -8.39 3.98
C PRO A 46 7.38 -8.30 5.28
N GLU A 47 7.37 -7.11 5.85
CA GLU A 47 6.50 -6.80 6.99
C GLU A 47 5.09 -6.52 6.49
N ILE A 48 4.11 -6.83 7.34
CA ILE A 48 2.71 -6.51 7.10
C ILE A 48 2.47 -5.17 7.76
N VAL A 49 2.35 -4.13 6.93
CA VAL A 49 2.17 -2.76 7.39
C VAL A 49 0.78 -2.29 6.97
N SER A 50 0.21 -1.34 7.73
CA SER A 50 -1.08 -0.68 7.51
C SER A 50 -2.33 -1.50 7.83
N VAL A 51 -3.47 -0.79 7.94
CA VAL A 51 -4.82 -1.33 8.13
C VAL A 51 -5.22 -2.32 7.03
N HIS A 52 -4.60 -2.22 5.84
CA HIS A 52 -4.86 -3.05 4.66
C HIS A 52 -3.96 -4.29 4.57
N LYS A 53 -3.22 -4.61 5.63
CA LYS A 53 -2.36 -5.81 5.73
C LYS A 53 -1.43 -5.98 4.52
N MET A 54 -0.95 -4.88 3.97
CA MET A 54 -0.12 -4.87 2.77
C MET A 54 1.32 -5.27 3.11
N ARG A 55 1.94 -6.05 2.23
CA ARG A 55 3.35 -6.43 2.35
C ARG A 55 4.24 -5.24 1.99
N TYR A 56 5.19 -4.91 2.85
CA TYR A 56 6.12 -3.80 2.68
C TYR A 56 7.57 -4.26 2.93
N MET A 57 8.52 -3.75 2.14
CA MET A 57 9.93 -4.15 2.18
C MET A 57 10.89 -3.05 2.67
N GLY A 58 10.41 -1.85 3.01
CA GLY A 58 11.28 -0.76 3.43
C GLY A 58 12.13 -0.12 2.33
N VAL A 59 11.97 -0.54 1.08
CA VAL A 59 12.62 0.05 -0.10
C VAL A 59 11.73 1.13 -0.72
N ALA A 60 12.35 2.14 -1.32
CA ALA A 60 11.70 3.24 -2.04
C ALA A 60 12.45 3.52 -3.35
N PRO A 61 11.83 4.19 -4.34
CA PRO A 61 12.55 4.65 -5.53
C PRO A 61 13.66 5.61 -5.13
N GLU A 62 14.78 5.53 -5.84
CA GLU A 62 15.78 6.61 -5.83
C GLU A 62 15.13 7.89 -6.38
N THR A 63 15.38 9.02 -5.73
CA THR A 63 14.75 10.30 -6.10
C THR A 63 15.72 11.14 -6.91
N ASP A 64 16.84 11.46 -6.29
CA ASP A 64 18.00 12.16 -6.85
C ASP A 64 19.29 11.51 -6.32
N GLU A 65 20.42 12.15 -6.61
CA GLU A 65 21.75 11.67 -6.21
C GLU A 65 21.91 11.46 -4.69
N ASN A 66 21.09 12.09 -3.87
CA ASN A 66 21.19 12.02 -2.41
C ASN A 66 20.05 11.21 -1.79
N SER A 67 18.91 11.05 -2.47
CA SER A 67 17.68 10.44 -1.92
C SER A 67 17.25 11.02 -0.57
N ALA A 68 17.64 12.29 -0.35
CA ALA A 68 17.44 13.01 0.90
C ALA A 68 16.04 13.63 0.95
N PRO A 69 15.31 13.47 2.07
CA PRO A 69 13.97 14.03 2.22
C PRO A 69 14.02 15.57 2.25
N VAL A 70 13.01 16.18 1.65
CA VAL A 70 12.82 17.64 1.58
C VAL A 70 11.65 18.05 2.46
N VAL A 71 11.82 19.07 3.29
CA VAL A 71 10.77 19.57 4.18
C VAL A 71 9.63 20.17 3.36
N LEU A 72 8.46 19.55 3.45
CA LEU A 72 7.24 20.00 2.78
C LEU A 72 6.43 20.97 3.64
N ALA A 73 6.34 20.68 4.95
CA ALA A 73 5.60 21.51 5.89
C ALA A 73 6.10 21.29 7.32
N LEU A 74 5.92 22.28 8.17
CA LEU A 74 6.32 22.23 9.58
C LEU A 74 5.10 22.12 10.49
N ILE A 75 5.20 21.30 11.53
CA ILE A 75 4.15 21.14 12.53
C ILE A 75 4.34 22.19 13.61
N LYS A 76 3.26 22.90 13.95
CA LYS A 76 3.27 23.92 15.00
C LYS A 76 3.66 23.32 16.36
N ASP A 77 4.38 24.09 17.19
CA ASP A 77 4.77 23.74 18.56
C ASP A 77 5.65 22.46 18.64
N MET A 78 6.45 22.22 17.60
CA MET A 78 7.40 21.11 17.49
C MET A 78 8.85 21.59 17.26
N PRO A 79 9.86 20.77 17.65
CA PRO A 79 11.27 21.18 17.66
C PRO A 79 11.83 21.67 16.32
N ALA A 80 11.34 21.17 15.19
CA ALA A 80 11.80 21.59 13.88
C ALA A 80 11.65 23.10 13.64
N ILE A 81 10.53 23.69 14.06
CA ILE A 81 10.30 25.14 13.94
C ILE A 81 11.22 25.90 14.88
N GLU A 82 11.32 25.46 16.14
CA GLU A 82 12.12 26.12 17.17
C GLU A 82 13.61 26.14 16.82
N ALA A 83 14.10 25.07 16.18
CA ALA A 83 15.48 24.93 15.74
C ALA A 83 15.79 25.72 14.45
N GLY A 84 14.76 26.25 13.75
CA GLY A 84 14.94 27.05 12.55
C GLY A 84 15.02 26.25 11.24
N LEU A 85 14.47 25.03 11.23
CA LEU A 85 14.20 24.28 9.99
C LEU A 85 13.17 25.04 9.15
N GLN A 86 13.34 25.04 7.83
CA GLN A 86 12.50 25.75 6.88
C GLN A 86 11.89 24.78 5.85
N VAL A 87 10.78 25.18 5.24
CA VAL A 87 10.23 24.48 4.07
C VAL A 87 11.24 24.58 2.93
N GLU A 88 11.36 23.52 2.13
CA GLU A 88 12.39 23.31 1.10
C GLU A 88 13.80 22.97 1.62
N ASP A 89 14.01 22.90 2.95
CA ASP A 89 15.27 22.35 3.47
C ASP A 89 15.39 20.87 3.08
N ARG A 90 16.54 20.48 2.53
CA ARG A 90 16.84 19.08 2.21
C ARG A 90 17.72 18.48 3.29
N LEU A 91 17.25 17.44 3.99
CA LEU A 91 18.00 16.86 5.09
C LEU A 91 19.03 15.85 4.57
N LEU A 92 20.31 16.22 4.61
CA LEU A 92 21.41 15.42 4.10
C LEU A 92 21.93 14.40 5.12
N LYS A 93 22.09 14.80 6.39
CA LYS A 93 22.72 13.98 7.43
C LYS A 93 22.11 14.19 8.80
N LEU A 94 22.18 13.14 9.62
CA LEU A 94 21.94 13.17 11.07
C LEU A 94 23.26 12.87 11.76
N ASP A 95 23.82 13.86 12.44
CA ASP A 95 25.22 13.86 12.89
C ASP A 95 26.16 13.53 11.71
N ASP A 96 26.82 12.38 11.73
CA ASP A 96 27.72 11.91 10.67
C ASP A 96 27.07 10.95 9.66
N ASP A 97 25.84 10.50 9.94
CA ASP A 97 25.16 9.48 9.14
C ASP A 97 24.28 10.10 8.03
N PRO A 98 24.43 9.67 6.76
CA PRO A 98 23.63 10.19 5.66
C PRO A 98 22.17 9.74 5.72
N ILE A 99 21.25 10.63 5.36
CA ILE A 99 19.83 10.34 5.24
C ILE A 99 19.52 10.02 3.78
N VAL A 100 19.43 8.72 3.48
CA VAL A 100 19.09 8.21 2.15
C VAL A 100 17.63 7.76 2.03
N SER A 101 16.87 7.86 3.12
CA SER A 101 15.42 7.69 3.15
C SER A 101 14.82 8.17 4.47
N GLY A 102 13.52 8.42 4.44
CA GLY A 102 12.69 8.68 5.61
C GLY A 102 12.64 7.50 6.59
N ASN A 103 12.79 6.26 6.10
CA ASN A 103 12.92 5.09 6.97
C ASN A 103 14.21 5.17 7.80
N VAL A 104 15.33 5.57 7.18
CA VAL A 104 16.60 5.80 7.91
C VAL A 104 16.43 6.92 8.93
N LEU A 105 15.77 8.03 8.57
CA LEU A 105 15.45 9.11 9.52
C LEU A 105 14.67 8.59 10.74
N LEU A 106 13.57 7.86 10.51
CA LEU A 106 12.73 7.32 11.58
C LEU A 106 13.46 6.29 12.45
N SER A 107 14.22 5.38 11.84
CA SER A 107 15.05 4.41 12.55
C SER A 107 16.13 5.09 13.38
N TYR A 108 16.78 6.11 12.84
CA TYR A 108 17.82 6.87 13.55
C TYR A 108 17.25 7.58 14.77
N LEU A 109 16.13 8.28 14.61
CA LEU A 109 15.45 8.95 15.72
C LEU A 109 15.07 7.95 16.81
N SER A 110 14.48 6.81 16.44
CA SER A 110 14.05 5.78 17.40
C SER A 110 15.22 5.22 18.21
N GLN A 111 16.41 5.09 17.61
CA GLN A 111 17.61 4.59 18.29
C GLN A 111 18.28 5.64 19.19
N ASN A 112 18.11 6.93 18.88
CA ASN A 112 18.79 8.04 19.57
C ASN A 112 17.90 8.79 20.57
N GLY A 113 16.60 8.50 20.63
CA GLY A 113 15.68 9.05 21.63
C GLY A 113 15.49 10.56 21.52
N ASP A 114 15.60 11.27 22.65
CA ASP A 114 15.41 12.72 22.78
C ASP A 114 16.72 13.50 22.88
N ARG A 115 17.86 12.93 22.46
CA ARG A 115 19.13 13.65 22.43
C ARG A 115 19.14 14.71 21.33
N VAL A 116 19.97 15.75 21.51
CA VAL A 116 20.24 16.71 20.44
C VAL A 116 20.97 16.01 19.29
N ILE A 117 20.45 16.18 18.08
CA ILE A 117 20.98 15.62 16.84
C ILE A 117 21.35 16.79 15.93
N ASN A 118 22.56 16.79 15.38
CA ASN A 118 22.99 17.79 14.40
C ASN A 118 22.43 17.41 13.02
N VAL A 119 21.39 18.10 12.57
CA VAL A 119 20.79 17.86 11.26
C VAL A 119 21.51 18.73 10.24
N THR A 120 22.23 18.11 9.32
CA THR A 120 22.83 18.82 8.18
C THR A 120 21.79 18.95 7.09
N VAL A 121 21.46 20.17 6.70
CA VAL A 121 20.50 20.48 5.64
C VAL A 121 21.15 21.25 4.50
N ASP A 122 20.71 21.00 3.28
CA ASP A 122 20.97 21.89 2.15
C ASP A 122 19.80 22.87 2.01
N ARG A 123 20.13 24.16 2.04
CA ARG A 123 19.21 25.28 1.82
C ARG A 123 19.82 26.20 0.77
N ASP A 124 19.17 26.29 -0.39
CA ASP A 124 19.64 27.07 -1.54
C ASP A 124 21.07 26.72 -2.00
N GLY A 125 21.45 25.44 -1.96
CA GLY A 125 22.78 24.96 -2.36
C GLY A 125 23.89 25.21 -1.34
N LYS A 126 23.53 25.50 -0.09
CA LYS A 126 24.46 25.71 1.03
C LYS A 126 24.11 24.78 2.18
N GLU A 127 25.13 24.14 2.72
CA GLU A 127 24.96 23.30 3.90
C GLU A 127 24.85 24.14 5.18
N PHE A 128 23.83 23.84 5.99
CA PHE A 128 23.64 24.35 7.33
C PHE A 128 23.54 23.19 8.30
N VAL A 129 24.15 23.33 9.48
CA VAL A 129 24.01 22.36 10.57
C VAL A 129 23.06 22.94 11.60
N ILE A 130 21.93 22.28 11.79
CA ILE A 130 20.86 22.69 12.68
C ILE A 130 20.75 21.67 13.83
N PRO A 131 21.11 22.03 15.07
CA PRO A 131 20.92 21.14 16.21
C PRO A 131 19.43 21.07 16.57
N ILE A 132 18.83 19.89 16.47
CA ILE A 132 17.41 19.66 16.79
C ILE A 132 17.32 18.61 17.90
N GLN A 133 16.60 18.94 18.98
CA GLN A 133 16.24 17.97 20.01
C GLN A 133 14.86 17.38 19.71
N PRO A 134 14.72 16.08 19.43
CA PRO A 134 13.42 15.45 19.22
C PRO A 134 12.53 15.56 20.47
N LYS A 135 11.22 15.70 20.25
CA LYS A 135 10.21 15.62 21.31
C LYS A 135 9.58 14.22 21.28
N LEU A 136 9.45 13.58 22.43
CA LEU A 136 8.70 12.34 22.55
C LEU A 136 7.19 12.63 22.39
N VAL A 137 6.58 12.02 21.39
CA VAL A 137 5.15 12.15 21.09
C VAL A 137 4.52 10.77 21.13
N THR A 138 3.47 10.62 21.94
CA THR A 138 2.63 9.42 21.96
C THR A 138 1.52 9.57 20.94
N ASP A 139 1.41 8.60 20.02
CA ASP A 139 0.32 8.56 19.04
C ASP A 139 -0.98 8.01 19.64
N ALA A 140 -2.05 7.99 18.85
CA ALA A 140 -3.35 7.47 19.27
C ALA A 140 -3.32 5.97 19.65
N ASN A 141 -2.31 5.24 19.20
CA ASN A 141 -2.11 3.82 19.50
C ASN A 141 -1.30 3.60 20.79
N GLY A 142 -0.95 4.67 21.51
CA GLY A 142 -0.13 4.61 22.72
C GLY A 142 1.36 4.41 22.44
N VAL A 143 1.80 4.49 21.19
CA VAL A 143 3.22 4.34 20.82
C VAL A 143 3.93 5.67 20.99
N THR A 144 4.86 5.73 21.94
CA THR A 144 5.73 6.90 22.14
C THR A 144 6.92 6.83 21.18
N SER A 145 7.09 7.87 20.36
CA SER A 145 8.21 7.98 19.41
C SER A 145 8.82 9.38 19.41
N PRO A 146 10.15 9.51 19.24
CA PRO A 146 10.82 10.80 19.08
C PRO A 146 10.49 11.43 17.73
N LYS A 147 10.09 12.70 17.72
CA LYS A 147 9.71 13.43 16.50
C LYS A 147 10.30 14.83 16.47
N PHE A 148 10.80 15.23 15.30
CA PHE A 148 11.16 16.61 14.99
C PHE A 148 9.94 17.48 14.66
N GLY A 149 8.90 16.90 14.04
CA GLY A 149 7.63 17.58 13.76
C GLY A 149 7.61 18.35 12.44
N PHE A 150 7.83 17.64 11.34
CA PHE A 150 7.64 18.16 9.98
C PHE A 150 7.09 17.05 9.08
N TYR A 151 6.48 17.47 7.98
CA TYR A 151 6.16 16.63 6.84
C TYR A 151 7.27 16.79 5.81
N TYR A 152 7.63 15.69 5.15
CA TYR A 152 8.60 15.70 4.08
C TYR A 152 8.03 15.03 2.83
N ASP A 153 8.59 15.40 1.70
CA ASP A 153 8.45 14.69 0.43
C ASP A 153 9.86 14.44 -0.12
N TYR A 154 9.94 13.86 -1.31
CA TYR A 154 11.19 13.77 -2.04
C TYR A 154 11.06 14.44 -3.39
N ASP A 155 12.19 14.95 -3.88
CA ASP A 155 12.27 15.49 -5.22
C ASP A 155 12.41 14.35 -6.23
N TYR A 156 11.29 13.68 -6.52
CA TYR A 156 11.25 12.61 -7.51
C TYR A 156 11.44 13.18 -8.92
N LYS A 157 12.39 12.62 -9.68
CA LYS A 157 12.45 12.85 -11.12
C LYS A 157 11.17 12.33 -11.79
N LYS A 158 10.35 13.25 -12.28
CA LYS A 158 9.11 12.93 -13.01
C LYS A 158 9.41 12.82 -14.50
N GLU A 159 9.06 11.68 -15.08
CA GLU A 159 9.11 11.47 -16.53
C GLU A 159 7.72 11.15 -17.07
N ILE A 160 7.35 11.78 -18.19
CA ILE A 160 6.10 11.46 -18.88
C ILE A 160 6.33 10.22 -19.74
N VAL A 161 5.81 9.09 -19.27
CA VAL A 161 5.88 7.82 -20.00
C VAL A 161 4.66 7.65 -20.89
N HIS A 162 4.89 7.38 -22.16
CA HIS A 162 3.84 7.13 -23.15
C HIS A 162 3.69 5.63 -23.37
N TYR A 163 2.83 4.99 -22.61
CA TYR A 163 2.55 3.57 -22.82
C TYR A 163 1.63 3.36 -24.02
N ASN A 164 1.83 2.26 -24.73
CA ASN A 164 0.91 1.83 -25.78
C ASN A 164 -0.45 1.47 -25.14
N PRO A 165 -1.59 1.96 -25.67
CA PRO A 165 -2.92 1.63 -25.13
C PRO A 165 -3.20 0.12 -25.01
N VAL A 166 -2.67 -0.67 -25.94
CA VAL A 166 -2.82 -2.14 -25.92
C VAL A 166 -2.01 -2.74 -24.78
N GLU A 167 -0.77 -2.29 -24.58
CA GLU A 167 0.06 -2.73 -23.46
C GLU A 167 -0.54 -2.33 -22.11
N GLN A 168 -1.13 -1.13 -22.01
CA GLN A 168 -1.86 -0.71 -20.81
C GLN A 168 -3.04 -1.64 -20.50
N LEU A 169 -3.83 -2.01 -21.53
CA LEU A 169 -4.95 -2.93 -21.36
C LEU A 169 -4.49 -4.29 -20.80
N PHE A 170 -3.41 -4.84 -21.34
CA PHE A 170 -2.82 -6.08 -20.83
C PHE A 170 -2.24 -5.92 -19.42
N SER A 171 -1.63 -4.77 -19.10
CA SER A 171 -1.13 -4.47 -17.76
C SER A 171 -2.24 -4.40 -16.72
N PHE A 172 -3.38 -3.80 -17.06
CA PHE A 172 -4.56 -3.79 -16.19
C PHE A 172 -5.12 -5.21 -16.01
N ALA A 173 -5.20 -5.99 -17.08
CA ALA A 173 -5.65 -7.38 -17.01
C ALA A 173 -4.71 -8.27 -16.18
N GLU A 174 -3.39 -8.10 -16.32
CA GLU A 174 -2.38 -8.80 -15.50
C GLU A 174 -2.54 -8.43 -14.02
N THR A 175 -2.68 -7.14 -13.72
CA THR A 175 -2.90 -6.66 -12.35
C THR A 175 -4.16 -7.27 -11.76
N MET A 176 -5.26 -7.27 -12.52
CA MET A 176 -6.53 -7.85 -12.10
C MET A 176 -6.42 -9.36 -11.85
N GLN A 177 -5.72 -10.09 -12.71
CA GLN A 177 -5.48 -11.53 -12.52
C GLN A 177 -4.67 -11.79 -11.25
N MET A 178 -3.62 -11.00 -10.98
CA MET A 178 -2.83 -11.12 -9.76
C MET A 178 -3.67 -10.85 -8.52
N THR A 179 -4.49 -9.79 -8.52
CA THR A 179 -5.37 -9.45 -7.41
C THR A 179 -6.41 -10.54 -7.15
N LEU A 180 -7.06 -11.10 -8.19
CA LEU A 180 -8.00 -12.22 -8.02
C LEU A 180 -7.32 -13.47 -7.46
N TYR A 181 -6.12 -13.78 -7.96
CA TYR A 181 -5.36 -14.92 -7.46
C TYR A 181 -5.00 -14.73 -5.97
N ALA A 182 -4.54 -13.52 -5.60
CA ALA A 182 -4.25 -13.18 -4.22
C ALA A 182 -5.51 -13.29 -3.33
N LEU A 183 -6.67 -12.81 -3.78
CA LEU A 183 -7.92 -12.87 -3.01
C LEU A 183 -8.38 -14.29 -2.66
N ILE A 184 -8.14 -15.27 -3.54
CA ILE A 184 -8.56 -16.67 -3.30
C ILE A 184 -7.49 -17.52 -2.61
N HIS A 185 -6.24 -17.04 -2.58
CA HIS A 185 -5.10 -17.83 -2.11
C HIS A 185 -4.85 -17.64 -0.61
N ARG A 186 -4.82 -18.73 0.16
CA ARG A 186 -4.71 -18.69 1.63
C ARG A 186 -3.40 -18.08 2.17
N GLY A 187 -2.32 -18.15 1.39
CA GLY A 187 -1.04 -17.51 1.72
C GLY A 187 -1.03 -15.98 1.51
N SER A 188 -2.02 -15.44 0.80
CA SER A 188 -2.17 -14.00 0.59
C SER A 188 -2.58 -13.28 1.87
N ASN A 189 -2.28 -11.99 1.93
CA ASN A 189 -2.78 -11.08 2.95
C ASN A 189 -3.98 -10.26 2.46
N VAL A 190 -4.27 -10.29 1.15
CA VAL A 190 -5.37 -9.56 0.52
C VAL A 190 -6.69 -10.26 0.83
N GLY A 191 -7.57 -9.58 1.56
CA GLY A 191 -8.89 -10.04 1.96
C GLY A 191 -10.04 -9.40 1.16
N LEU A 192 -11.26 -9.91 1.36
CA LEU A 192 -12.47 -9.32 0.79
C LEU A 192 -12.77 -7.93 1.39
N ASP A 193 -12.33 -7.70 2.62
CA ASP A 193 -12.38 -6.44 3.34
C ASP A 193 -11.46 -5.36 2.75
N ASP A 194 -10.47 -5.73 1.93
CA ASP A 194 -9.59 -4.79 1.24
C ASP A 194 -10.20 -4.23 -0.05
N MET A 195 -11.19 -4.94 -0.62
CA MET A 195 -11.88 -4.52 -1.84
C MET A 195 -12.60 -3.19 -1.62
N SER A 196 -12.67 -2.36 -2.66
CA SER A 196 -13.46 -1.13 -2.65
C SER A 196 -14.87 -1.39 -3.20
N GLY A 197 -15.86 -1.04 -2.41
CA GLY A 197 -17.26 -0.91 -2.81
C GLY A 197 -17.55 0.45 -3.45
N PRO A 198 -18.83 0.75 -3.72
CA PRO A 198 -19.22 1.99 -4.38
C PRO A 198 -18.75 3.26 -3.67
N VAL A 199 -18.78 3.27 -2.33
CA VAL A 199 -18.35 4.42 -1.53
C VAL A 199 -16.83 4.63 -1.65
N GLY A 200 -16.03 3.58 -1.51
CA GLY A 200 -14.58 3.64 -1.69
C GLY A 200 -14.18 4.02 -3.11
N ILE A 201 -14.90 3.54 -4.13
CA ILE A 201 -14.66 3.92 -5.54
C ILE A 201 -14.90 5.42 -5.74
N VAL A 202 -16.01 5.97 -5.23
CA VAL A 202 -16.32 7.42 -5.34
C VAL A 202 -15.30 8.25 -4.56
N HIS A 203 -14.88 7.79 -3.38
CA HIS A 203 -13.84 8.45 -2.59
C HIS A 203 -12.49 8.47 -3.33
N GLY A 204 -12.07 7.32 -3.88
CA GLY A 204 -10.86 7.22 -4.71
C GLY A 204 -10.92 8.11 -5.94
N LEU A 205 -12.06 8.15 -6.64
CA LEU A 205 -12.27 9.04 -7.78
C LEU A 205 -12.12 10.52 -7.38
N THR A 206 -12.69 10.90 -6.24
CA THR A 206 -12.59 12.26 -5.70
C THR A 206 -11.14 12.59 -5.37
N ARG A 207 -10.40 11.67 -4.74
CA ARG A 207 -8.99 11.86 -4.41
C ARG A 207 -8.13 12.04 -5.67
N MET A 208 -8.26 11.16 -6.66
CA MET A 208 -7.52 11.25 -7.92
C MET A 208 -7.83 12.55 -8.67
N ALA A 209 -9.07 13.04 -8.60
CA ALA A 209 -9.45 14.33 -9.18
C ALA A 209 -8.75 15.54 -8.51
N HIS A 210 -8.40 15.43 -7.23
CA HIS A 210 -7.60 16.46 -6.54
C HIS A 210 -6.10 16.35 -6.88
N GLU A 211 -5.60 15.15 -7.17
CA GLU A 211 -4.21 14.93 -7.58
C GLU A 211 -3.95 15.48 -8.99
N GLY A 212 -4.85 15.21 -9.95
CA GLY A 212 -4.74 15.74 -11.30
C GLY A 212 -5.72 15.12 -12.29
N TRP A 213 -5.95 15.80 -13.41
CA TRP A 213 -6.83 15.27 -14.46
C TRP A 213 -6.26 14.01 -15.13
N ILE A 214 -4.92 13.87 -15.18
CA ILE A 214 -4.27 12.70 -15.76
C ILE A 214 -4.45 11.47 -14.87
N ASP A 215 -4.30 11.63 -13.56
CA ASP A 215 -4.52 10.58 -12.56
C ASP A 215 -5.99 10.17 -12.51
N LEU A 216 -6.90 11.14 -12.64
CA LEU A 216 -8.33 10.88 -12.79
C LEU A 216 -8.64 10.01 -14.01
N ILE A 217 -8.09 10.34 -15.19
CA ILE A 217 -8.29 9.53 -16.40
C ILE A 217 -7.70 8.13 -16.22
N TRP A 218 -6.50 8.03 -15.65
CA TRP A 218 -5.88 6.74 -15.37
C TRP A 218 -6.76 5.87 -14.44
N PHE A 219 -7.31 6.46 -13.38
CA PHE A 219 -8.17 5.76 -12.43
C PHE A 219 -9.50 5.33 -13.06
N VAL A 220 -10.11 6.20 -13.88
CA VAL A 220 -11.31 5.85 -14.65
C VAL A 220 -11.02 4.74 -15.65
N ALA A 221 -9.88 4.77 -16.33
CA ALA A 221 -9.48 3.70 -17.25
C ALA A 221 -9.29 2.36 -16.52
N LEU A 222 -8.62 2.36 -15.36
CA LEU A 222 -8.45 1.20 -14.49
C LEU A 222 -9.81 0.59 -14.11
N ILE A 223 -10.77 1.40 -13.65
CA ILE A 223 -12.12 0.94 -13.28
C ILE A 223 -12.86 0.36 -14.50
N ASN A 224 -12.83 1.06 -15.64
CA ASN A 224 -13.54 0.61 -16.84
C ASN A 224 -12.99 -0.70 -17.39
N VAL A 225 -11.67 -0.86 -17.43
CA VAL A 225 -11.04 -2.11 -17.86
C VAL A 225 -11.39 -3.24 -16.89
N ASN A 226 -11.28 -3.01 -15.58
CA ASN A 226 -11.63 -4.02 -14.59
C ASN A 226 -13.11 -4.41 -14.68
N LEU A 227 -14.02 -3.44 -14.83
CA LEU A 227 -15.44 -3.70 -15.03
C LEU A 227 -15.70 -4.48 -16.33
N GLY A 228 -14.98 -4.16 -17.40
CA GLY A 228 -15.02 -4.90 -18.66
C GLY A 228 -14.60 -6.37 -18.48
N ILE A 229 -13.51 -6.62 -17.76
CA ILE A 229 -13.04 -7.98 -17.44
C ILE A 229 -14.05 -8.72 -16.56
N PHE A 230 -14.57 -8.08 -15.50
CA PHE A 230 -15.62 -8.65 -14.66
C PHE A 230 -16.86 -9.01 -15.47
N ASN A 231 -17.28 -8.12 -16.38
CA ASN A 231 -18.44 -8.36 -17.24
C ASN A 231 -18.26 -9.55 -18.17
N LEU A 232 -17.03 -9.97 -18.47
CA LEU A 232 -16.74 -11.17 -19.27
C LEU A 232 -16.71 -12.46 -18.45
N LEU A 233 -16.71 -12.40 -17.11
CA LEU A 233 -16.75 -13.59 -16.26
C LEU A 233 -18.09 -14.33 -16.43
N PRO A 234 -18.11 -15.66 -16.23
CA PRO A 234 -19.31 -16.50 -16.36
C PRO A 234 -20.27 -16.32 -15.17
N ILE A 235 -20.58 -15.07 -14.82
CA ILE A 235 -21.47 -14.69 -13.71
C ILE A 235 -22.84 -14.38 -14.31
N PRO A 236 -23.92 -15.09 -13.93
CA PRO A 236 -25.24 -15.00 -14.55
C PRO A 236 -25.87 -13.61 -14.71
N VAL A 237 -25.49 -12.65 -13.87
CA VAL A 237 -26.01 -11.27 -13.88
C VAL A 237 -25.25 -10.37 -14.86
N LEU A 238 -24.04 -10.77 -15.23
CA LEU A 238 -23.16 -10.05 -16.12
C LEU A 238 -23.28 -10.58 -17.56
N ASP A 239 -22.78 -9.82 -18.52
CA ASP A 239 -22.83 -10.17 -19.95
C ASP A 239 -22.20 -11.54 -20.24
N GLY A 240 -21.09 -11.87 -19.58
CA GLY A 240 -20.42 -13.16 -19.67
C GLY A 240 -21.27 -14.33 -19.16
N GLY A 241 -22.20 -14.10 -18.23
CA GLY A 241 -23.21 -15.08 -17.83
C GLY A 241 -24.20 -15.40 -18.94
N HIS A 242 -24.66 -14.37 -19.66
CA HIS A 242 -25.51 -14.55 -20.84
C HIS A 242 -24.77 -15.28 -21.97
N MET A 243 -23.50 -14.92 -22.23
CA MET A 243 -22.64 -15.64 -23.16
C MET A 243 -22.45 -17.10 -22.74
N THR A 244 -22.31 -17.37 -21.45
CA THR A 244 -22.19 -18.72 -20.89
C THR A 244 -23.47 -19.53 -21.12
N PHE A 245 -24.64 -18.98 -20.80
CA PHE A 245 -25.92 -19.65 -21.05
C PHE A 245 -26.15 -19.94 -22.54
N ALA A 246 -25.79 -19.00 -23.41
CA ALA A 246 -25.85 -19.18 -24.86
C ALA A 246 -24.90 -20.29 -25.33
N THR A 247 -23.67 -20.31 -24.80
CA THR A 247 -22.65 -21.33 -25.10
C THR A 247 -23.10 -22.72 -24.66
N ILE A 248 -23.60 -22.86 -23.43
CA ILE A 248 -24.16 -24.11 -22.91
C ILE A 248 -25.34 -24.58 -23.78
N SER A 249 -26.24 -23.67 -24.16
CA SER A 249 -27.38 -24.00 -25.02
C SER A 249 -26.94 -24.47 -26.42
N ARG A 250 -25.87 -23.86 -26.97
CA ARG A 250 -25.27 -24.26 -28.25
C ARG A 250 -24.63 -25.64 -28.17
N ILE A 251 -23.88 -25.95 -27.10
CA ILE A 251 -23.22 -27.24 -26.90
C ILE A 251 -24.23 -28.36 -26.66
N THR A 252 -25.24 -28.10 -25.83
CA THR A 252 -26.26 -29.11 -25.45
C THR A 252 -27.36 -29.29 -26.50
N GLY A 253 -27.46 -28.38 -27.48
CA GLY A 253 -28.53 -28.37 -28.49
C GLY A 253 -29.93 -28.11 -27.93
N ARG A 254 -30.04 -27.78 -26.64
CA ARG A 254 -31.31 -27.56 -25.93
C ARG A 254 -31.33 -26.17 -25.33
N LYS A 255 -32.48 -25.50 -25.43
CA LYS A 255 -32.69 -24.21 -24.75
C LYS A 255 -32.74 -24.44 -23.24
N LEU A 256 -31.93 -23.69 -22.49
CA LEU A 256 -32.02 -23.69 -21.04
C LEU A 256 -33.41 -23.23 -20.58
N PRO A 257 -34.01 -23.85 -19.54
CA PRO A 257 -35.31 -23.42 -19.03
C PRO A 257 -35.26 -21.98 -18.57
N ARG A 258 -36.21 -21.16 -19.02
CA ARG A 258 -36.29 -19.73 -18.66
C ARG A 258 -36.36 -19.51 -17.14
N ILE A 259 -37.18 -20.32 -16.45
CA ILE A 259 -37.34 -20.28 -14.99
C ILE A 259 -36.01 -20.56 -14.28
N PHE A 260 -35.15 -21.43 -14.84
CA PHE A 260 -33.84 -21.70 -14.26
C PHE A 260 -32.93 -20.48 -14.38
N MET A 261 -32.84 -19.88 -15.57
CA MET A 261 -32.03 -18.68 -15.79
C MET A 261 -32.50 -17.52 -14.90
N GLU A 262 -33.81 -17.28 -14.81
CA GLU A 262 -34.38 -16.22 -13.95
C GLU A 262 -34.04 -16.43 -12.47
N LYS A 263 -34.18 -17.66 -11.96
CA LYS A 263 -33.84 -17.99 -10.56
C LYS A 263 -32.36 -17.81 -10.27
N VAL A 264 -31.49 -18.30 -11.16
CA VAL A 264 -30.04 -18.19 -11.03
C VAL A 264 -29.62 -16.72 -11.08
N GLN A 265 -30.13 -15.96 -12.05
CA GLN A 265 -29.83 -14.53 -12.18
C GLN A 265 -30.28 -13.77 -10.94
N PHE A 266 -31.51 -14.00 -10.46
CA PHE A 266 -32.01 -13.36 -9.24
C PHE A 266 -31.15 -13.69 -8.01
N ALA A 267 -30.77 -14.96 -7.83
CA ALA A 267 -29.90 -15.38 -6.74
C ALA A 267 -28.54 -14.65 -6.77
N PHE A 268 -27.93 -14.53 -7.96
CA PHE A 268 -26.68 -13.79 -8.12
C PHE A 268 -26.83 -12.28 -7.98
N VAL A 269 -27.98 -11.68 -8.33
CA VAL A 269 -28.24 -10.26 -8.06
C VAL A 269 -28.27 -10.03 -6.56
N LEU A 270 -28.98 -10.88 -5.81
CA LEU A 270 -29.01 -10.78 -4.35
C LEU A 270 -27.62 -10.98 -3.73
N LEU A 271 -26.84 -11.93 -4.25
CA LEU A 271 -25.46 -12.15 -3.82
C LEU A 271 -24.60 -10.91 -4.09
N LEU A 272 -24.69 -10.34 -5.29
CA LEU A 272 -23.94 -9.15 -5.68
C LEU A 272 -24.32 -7.94 -4.82
N LEU A 273 -25.61 -7.68 -4.61
CA LEU A 273 -26.06 -6.59 -3.74
C LEU A 273 -25.64 -6.81 -2.29
N GLY A 274 -25.73 -8.04 -1.79
CA GLY A 274 -25.24 -8.40 -0.45
C GLY A 274 -23.73 -8.20 -0.31
N PHE A 275 -22.96 -8.58 -1.33
CA PHE A 275 -21.52 -8.36 -1.38
C PHE A 275 -21.19 -6.85 -1.44
N MET A 276 -21.90 -6.09 -2.27
CA MET A 276 -21.74 -4.63 -2.32
C MET A 276 -22.02 -4.00 -0.95
N ALA A 277 -23.08 -4.41 -0.26
CA ALA A 277 -23.38 -3.93 1.09
C ALA A 277 -22.28 -4.31 2.09
N TYR A 278 -21.78 -5.56 2.03
CA TYR A 278 -20.70 -6.05 2.88
C TYR A 278 -19.42 -5.22 2.70
N VAL A 279 -18.95 -5.03 1.47
CA VAL A 279 -17.73 -4.25 1.20
C VAL A 279 -17.93 -2.78 1.52
N THR A 280 -19.11 -2.22 1.24
CA THR A 280 -19.45 -0.82 1.58
C THR A 280 -19.34 -0.56 3.09
N PHE A 281 -19.68 -1.54 3.93
CA PHE A 281 -19.54 -1.40 5.38
C PHE A 281 -18.08 -1.17 5.80
N PHE A 282 -17.13 -1.93 5.24
CA PHE A 282 -15.70 -1.71 5.49
C PHE A 282 -15.19 -0.40 4.89
N ASP A 283 -15.66 -0.06 3.69
CA ASP A 283 -15.33 1.20 3.03
C ASP A 283 -15.76 2.42 3.84
N VAL A 284 -16.96 2.44 4.41
CA VAL A 284 -17.44 3.57 5.21
C VAL A 284 -16.54 3.81 6.42
N GLY A 285 -16.11 2.73 7.10
CA GLY A 285 -15.15 2.84 8.19
C GLY A 285 -13.79 3.39 7.73
N ARG A 286 -13.29 2.90 6.59
CA ARG A 286 -12.02 3.34 5.99
C ARG A 286 -12.07 4.81 5.56
N VAL A 287 -13.04 5.16 4.72
CA VAL A 287 -13.25 6.53 4.21
C VAL A 287 -13.51 7.49 5.37
N GLY A 288 -14.29 7.08 6.37
CA GLY A 288 -14.55 7.89 7.56
C GLY A 288 -13.29 8.21 8.37
N ARG A 289 -12.35 7.27 8.49
CA ARG A 289 -11.02 7.52 9.08
C ARG A 289 -10.18 8.44 8.20
N ASP A 290 -10.13 8.18 6.90
CA ASP A 290 -9.31 8.95 5.96
C ASP A 290 -9.71 10.44 5.92
N ILE A 291 -11.00 10.75 6.06
CA ILE A 291 -11.51 12.14 6.08
C ILE A 291 -11.62 12.73 7.50
N GLY A 292 -11.13 12.02 8.53
CA GLY A 292 -11.10 12.49 9.92
C GLY A 292 -12.45 12.54 10.64
N LEU A 293 -13.47 11.82 10.15
CA LEU A 293 -14.77 11.70 10.82
C LEU A 293 -14.82 10.58 11.87
N ILE A 294 -13.93 9.60 11.77
CA ILE A 294 -13.80 8.48 12.71
C ILE A 294 -12.40 8.54 13.31
N ASN A 295 -12.31 8.76 14.62
CA ASN A 295 -11.07 8.64 15.37
C ASN A 295 -11.04 7.25 16.04
N ASP A 296 -9.90 6.57 15.98
CA ASP A 296 -9.71 5.28 16.63
C ASP A 296 -9.58 5.46 18.16
N GLU A 297 -10.66 5.83 18.84
CA GLU A 297 -10.81 5.53 20.26
C GLU A 297 -11.48 4.15 20.38
N VAL A 298 -10.67 3.16 20.75
CA VAL A 298 -11.05 1.82 21.24
C VAL A 298 -11.37 0.77 20.16
N LEU A 299 -10.44 -0.17 19.95
CA LEU A 299 -10.60 -1.62 20.20
C LEU A 299 -9.39 -2.40 19.65
N GLU A 300 -8.30 -2.46 20.40
CA GLU A 300 -7.42 -3.64 20.44
C GLU A 300 -6.62 -3.57 21.75
N GLN A 301 -7.00 -4.41 22.71
CA GLN A 301 -6.12 -4.71 23.85
C GLN A 301 -4.92 -5.48 23.27
N PRO A 302 -3.67 -5.02 23.43
CA PRO A 302 -2.55 -5.89 23.14
C PRO A 302 -2.60 -7.06 24.11
N ALA A 303 -2.58 -8.27 23.58
CA ALA A 303 -2.35 -9.47 24.37
C ALA A 303 -1.13 -9.21 25.28
N GLN A 304 -1.31 -9.39 26.58
CA GLN A 304 -0.22 -9.35 27.54
C GLN A 304 0.93 -10.23 27.03
N PRO A 305 2.18 -9.74 26.99
CA PRO A 305 3.30 -10.61 26.71
C PRO A 305 3.31 -11.71 27.78
N ALA A 306 3.29 -12.97 27.33
CA ALA A 306 3.44 -14.12 28.20
C ALA A 306 4.68 -13.88 29.08
N GLN A 307 4.45 -13.84 30.40
CA GLN A 307 5.51 -13.83 31.39
C GLN A 307 6.43 -15.02 31.08
N ILE A 308 7.66 -14.73 30.68
CA ILE A 308 8.72 -15.72 30.69
C ILE A 308 8.94 -16.03 32.16
N SER A 309 8.49 -17.22 32.58
CA SER A 309 8.78 -17.79 33.87
C SER A 309 10.30 -17.94 33.98
N GLU A 310 10.94 -17.08 34.77
CA GLU A 310 12.21 -17.37 35.42
C GLU A 310 11.99 -18.52 36.40
N GLU A 311 12.13 -19.75 35.92
CA GLU A 311 12.35 -20.88 36.79
C GLU A 311 13.20 -21.91 36.04
N VAL A 312 14.25 -22.37 36.74
CA VAL A 312 15.15 -23.47 36.38
C VAL A 312 16.33 -23.08 35.46
N ILE A 313 17.47 -22.76 36.06
CA ILE A 313 18.72 -23.56 36.01
C ILE A 313 19.62 -23.05 37.18
N THR A 314 19.57 -23.77 38.30
CA THR A 314 20.66 -23.88 39.27
C THR A 314 20.88 -25.36 39.50
N GLU A 315 21.88 -25.90 38.82
CA GLU A 315 22.55 -27.21 38.93
C GLU A 315 23.47 -27.21 37.69
N GLU A 316 24.80 -27.16 37.71
CA GLU A 316 25.89 -27.51 38.66
C GLU A 316 27.02 -26.46 38.55
#